data_AF-A0A7S1V0M7-F1
#
_entry.id   AF-A0A7S1V0M7-F1
#
_cell.length_a   1.000
_cell.length_b   1.000
_cell.length_c   1.000
_cell.angle_alpha   90.00
_cell.angle_beta   90.00
_cell.angle_gamma   90.00
#
_symmetry.space_group_name_H-M   'P 1'
#
loop_
_entity.id
_entity.type
_entity.pdbx_description
1 polymer ?
#
loop_
_entity_poly.entity_id
_entity_poly.type
_entity_poly.pdbx_seq_one_letter_code
_entity_poly.pdbx_strand_id
1 'polypeptide(L)'
;TVEAAWEAQRSILVQDSERLRETLHTVTRERDELSLQLAAAGTKKTSSSLSSAPPSGGLMDVLAERQAYEAEVSELSHMTNALREELRAKEDTMSEQRRSLQTMLEDLQHHNHELRNKLLMLEQQLAIAPSQSLVDTMKRELRILKRLEYNAMDMEDEQDPELQVPAAQEQEDDLEKVLVAKLGRVESELVRERNAKVQLSKSEQNYKEQIIKLEKERHESQQLIASLEADLDRAIVTASPLKSKPVKSLPTLNMPTENPALLGSILDPNNATKSTTNAPAPPQRPPVKETAAEDDHSVATIVMAQRDRLRARCEAMEAERDSFKRELQAQVSALESLKADNTKLYEKVRYLQNYNARSSSSSAKSTAVAASRDLDLEALEQRYEASVDPFRQFGRAERQRKLQEMSPMERIVFLVAKTVLGSKEMRTALFFYMCGLHLLVFLATTHWSHSDACGGHNAAHNEYLS
;
A
#
# COMPACT_ATOMS: atom_id res chain seq x y z
N THR A 1 7.60 -41.02 -11.70
CA THR A 1 8.40 -42.26 -11.76
C THR A 1 7.73 -43.45 -11.08
N VAL A 2 6.82 -43.25 -10.12
CA VAL A 2 6.00 -44.34 -9.52
C VAL A 2 4.75 -44.67 -10.34
N GLU A 3 4.09 -43.65 -10.91
CA GLU A 3 2.86 -43.81 -11.71
C GLU A 3 3.09 -44.65 -12.98
N ALA A 4 4.19 -44.41 -13.70
CA ALA A 4 4.57 -45.21 -14.87
C ALA A 4 4.87 -46.68 -14.53
N ALA A 5 5.40 -46.96 -13.33
CA ALA A 5 5.64 -48.33 -12.88
C ALA A 5 4.32 -49.05 -12.56
N TRP A 6 3.35 -48.34 -11.96
CA TRP A 6 2.00 -48.85 -11.71
C TRP A 6 1.23 -49.15 -13.00
N GLU A 7 1.33 -48.27 -14.00
CA GLU A 7 0.72 -48.50 -15.31
C GLU A 7 1.33 -49.70 -16.04
N ALA A 8 2.66 -49.86 -15.99
CA ALA A 8 3.35 -51.01 -16.55
C ALA A 8 2.92 -52.31 -15.85
N GLN A 9 2.84 -52.31 -14.51
CA GLN A 9 2.38 -53.48 -13.75
C GLN A 9 0.94 -53.84 -14.09
N ARG A 10 0.05 -52.85 -14.21
CA ARG A 10 -1.35 -53.05 -14.63
C ARG A 10 -1.44 -53.65 -16.04
N SER A 11 -0.63 -53.17 -16.97
CA SER A 11 -0.60 -53.70 -18.34
C SER A 11 -0.16 -55.16 -18.37
N ILE A 12 0.85 -55.53 -17.59
CA ILE A 12 1.33 -56.92 -17.47
C ILE A 12 0.23 -57.82 -16.89
N LEU A 13 -0.44 -57.40 -15.81
CA LEU A 13 -1.55 -58.13 -15.21
C LEU A 13 -2.72 -58.36 -16.19
N VAL A 14 -3.02 -57.37 -17.03
CA VAL A 14 -4.06 -57.50 -18.07
C VAL A 14 -3.64 -58.52 -19.12
N GLN A 15 -2.41 -58.44 -19.63
CA GLN A 15 -1.89 -59.39 -20.61
C GLN A 15 -1.84 -60.83 -20.07
N ASP A 16 -1.45 -61.01 -18.81
CA ASP A 16 -1.46 -62.34 -18.18
C ASP A 16 -2.89 -62.86 -17.99
N SER A 17 -3.86 -61.98 -17.69
CA SER A 17 -5.27 -62.37 -17.62
C SER A 17 -5.83 -62.79 -18.99
N GLU A 18 -5.40 -62.13 -20.07
CA GLU A 18 -5.80 -62.48 -21.43
C GLU A 18 -5.19 -63.81 -21.87
N ARG A 19 -3.90 -64.03 -21.59
CA ARG A 19 -3.24 -65.32 -21.81
C ARG A 19 -3.91 -66.45 -21.05
N LEU A 20 -4.24 -66.23 -19.77
CA LEU A 20 -4.95 -67.24 -18.97
C LEU A 20 -6.33 -67.57 -19.55
N ARG A 21 -7.08 -66.57 -20.04
CA ARG A 21 -8.35 -66.82 -20.73
C ARG A 21 -8.17 -67.64 -22.00
N GLU A 22 -7.13 -67.36 -22.77
CA GLU A 22 -6.83 -68.10 -24.01
C GLU A 22 -6.43 -69.56 -23.72
N THR A 23 -5.61 -69.79 -22.68
CA THR A 23 -5.29 -71.15 -22.21
C THR A 23 -6.53 -71.88 -21.69
N LEU A 24 -7.43 -71.19 -20.98
CA LEU A 24 -8.67 -71.79 -20.51
C LEU A 24 -9.58 -72.15 -21.68
N HIS A 25 -9.68 -71.29 -22.69
CA HIS A 25 -10.45 -71.59 -23.91
C HIS A 25 -9.89 -72.78 -24.69
N THR A 26 -8.57 -72.90 -24.82
CA THR A 26 -7.92 -74.04 -25.49
C THR A 26 -8.15 -75.34 -24.71
N VAL A 27 -7.94 -75.34 -23.39
CA VAL A 27 -8.21 -76.50 -22.52
C VAL A 27 -9.69 -76.89 -22.53
N THR A 28 -10.60 -75.91 -22.54
CA THR A 28 -12.06 -76.14 -22.66
C THR A 28 -12.37 -76.83 -23.98
N ARG A 29 -11.77 -76.36 -25.08
CA ARG A 29 -11.94 -76.96 -26.41
C ARG A 29 -11.36 -78.37 -26.48
N GLU A 30 -10.18 -78.60 -25.93
CA GLU A 30 -9.56 -79.94 -25.85
C GLU A 30 -10.42 -80.90 -25.03
N ARG A 31 -10.94 -80.44 -23.89
CA ARG A 31 -11.90 -81.21 -23.08
C ARG A 31 -13.16 -81.53 -23.86
N ASP A 32 -13.72 -80.57 -24.59
CA ASP A 32 -14.93 -80.77 -25.38
C ASP A 32 -14.67 -81.72 -26.56
N GLU A 33 -13.50 -81.66 -27.18
CA GLU A 33 -13.04 -82.58 -28.21
C GLU A 33 -12.86 -84.00 -27.65
N LEU A 34 -12.18 -84.15 -26.51
CA LEU A 34 -12.03 -85.43 -25.83
C LEU A 34 -13.37 -86.00 -25.38
N SER A 35 -14.29 -85.17 -24.90
CA SER A 35 -15.67 -85.56 -24.56
C SER A 35 -16.40 -86.09 -25.79
N LEU A 36 -16.26 -85.42 -26.95
CA LEU A 36 -16.87 -85.84 -28.20
C LEU A 36 -16.23 -87.13 -28.74
N GLN A 37 -14.91 -87.28 -28.63
CA GLN A 37 -14.21 -88.53 -28.94
C GLN A 37 -14.66 -89.68 -28.02
N LEU A 38 -14.90 -89.41 -26.73
CA LEU A 38 -15.34 -90.39 -25.76
C LEU A 38 -16.81 -90.78 -25.98
N ALA A 39 -17.67 -89.83 -26.39
CA ALA A 39 -19.03 -90.11 -26.85
C ALA A 39 -19.04 -90.94 -28.15
N ALA A 40 -18.15 -90.62 -29.10
CA ALA A 40 -17.97 -91.39 -30.34
C ALA A 40 -17.38 -92.79 -30.08
N ALA A 41 -16.49 -92.94 -29.10
CA ALA A 41 -15.96 -94.23 -28.67
C ALA A 41 -16.98 -95.04 -27.86
N GLY A 42 -17.78 -94.37 -27.02
CA GLY A 42 -18.88 -94.97 -26.26
C GLY A 42 -19.98 -95.51 -27.16
N THR A 43 -20.30 -94.81 -28.25
CA THR A 43 -21.23 -95.30 -29.29
C THR A 43 -20.64 -96.41 -30.16
N LYS A 44 -19.31 -96.46 -30.37
CA LYS A 44 -18.64 -97.61 -30.99
C LYS A 44 -18.63 -98.86 -30.09
N LYS A 45 -18.50 -98.69 -28.77
CA LYS A 45 -18.39 -99.80 -27.80
C LYS A 45 -19.71 -100.53 -27.51
N THR A 46 -20.86 -99.98 -27.91
CA THR A 46 -22.18 -100.60 -27.72
C THR A 46 -22.64 -101.50 -28.87
N SER A 47 -21.81 -101.69 -29.92
CA SER A 47 -22.17 -102.50 -31.10
C SER A 47 -21.43 -103.85 -31.22
N SER A 48 -20.55 -104.19 -30.27
CA SER A 48 -19.77 -105.45 -30.34
C SER A 48 -19.50 -106.07 -28.97
N SER A 49 -20.49 -106.80 -28.44
CA SER A 49 -20.30 -108.15 -27.84
C SER A 49 -21.57 -108.60 -27.10
N LEU A 50 -22.10 -109.75 -27.53
CA LEU A 50 -23.14 -110.51 -26.86
C LEU A 50 -22.56 -111.35 -25.70
N SER A 51 -23.45 -111.69 -24.74
CA SER A 51 -23.67 -113.02 -24.12
C SER A 51 -23.24 -113.33 -22.66
N SER A 52 -24.25 -113.85 -21.92
CA SER A 52 -24.30 -114.82 -20.79
C SER A 52 -23.97 -114.47 -19.31
N ALA A 53 -25.04 -114.20 -18.51
CA ALA A 53 -25.50 -114.79 -17.21
C ALA A 53 -24.53 -115.19 -16.03
N PRO A 54 -24.99 -115.38 -14.75
CA PRO A 54 -25.89 -114.61 -13.84
C PRO A 54 -25.24 -114.46 -12.39
N PRO A 55 -25.91 -114.32 -11.19
CA PRO A 55 -25.56 -113.27 -10.21
C PRO A 55 -25.24 -113.71 -8.74
N SER A 56 -24.96 -112.71 -7.89
CA SER A 56 -25.30 -112.64 -6.44
C SER A 56 -24.22 -113.05 -5.41
N GLY A 57 -23.71 -112.06 -4.69
CA GLY A 57 -22.71 -112.15 -3.61
C GLY A 57 -21.83 -110.89 -3.61
N GLY A 58 -20.90 -110.81 -4.56
CA GLY A 58 -20.01 -109.65 -4.72
C GLY A 58 -20.72 -108.36 -5.15
N LEU A 59 -21.88 -108.44 -5.81
CA LEU A 59 -22.64 -107.23 -6.18
C LEU A 59 -23.14 -106.47 -4.94
N MET A 60 -23.54 -107.17 -3.86
CA MET A 60 -24.04 -106.54 -2.64
C MET A 60 -22.89 -105.88 -1.86
N ASP A 61 -21.72 -106.51 -1.86
CA ASP A 61 -20.50 -106.00 -1.24
C ASP A 61 -19.97 -104.76 -1.97
N VAL A 62 -19.93 -104.80 -3.31
CA VAL A 62 -19.58 -103.65 -4.16
C VAL A 62 -20.60 -102.52 -4.04
N LEU A 63 -21.89 -102.83 -3.84
CA LEU A 63 -22.91 -101.80 -3.59
C LEU A 63 -22.76 -101.16 -2.20
N ALA A 64 -22.41 -101.94 -1.17
CA ALA A 64 -22.14 -101.42 0.17
C ALA A 64 -20.87 -100.57 0.20
N GLU A 65 -19.81 -100.99 -0.48
CA GLU A 65 -18.57 -100.22 -0.66
C GLU A 65 -18.84 -98.92 -1.43
N ARG A 66 -19.62 -98.98 -2.53
CA ARG A 66 -20.04 -97.78 -3.26
C ARG A 66 -20.88 -96.83 -2.39
N GLN A 67 -21.76 -97.36 -1.55
CA GLN A 67 -22.58 -96.56 -0.63
C GLN A 67 -21.71 -95.90 0.45
N ALA A 68 -20.65 -96.57 0.93
CA ALA A 68 -19.69 -95.99 1.85
C ALA A 68 -18.90 -94.84 1.20
N TYR A 69 -18.41 -95.02 -0.03
CA TYR A 69 -17.75 -93.95 -0.77
C TYR A 69 -18.68 -92.79 -1.10
N GLU A 70 -19.95 -93.06 -1.42
CA GLU A 70 -20.95 -92.01 -1.65
C GLU A 70 -21.23 -91.20 -0.38
N ALA A 71 -21.29 -91.87 0.78
CA ALA A 71 -21.39 -91.20 2.08
C ALA A 71 -20.14 -90.35 2.38
N GLU A 72 -18.93 -90.87 2.18
CA GLU A 72 -17.68 -90.12 2.36
C GLU A 72 -17.59 -88.91 1.41
N VAL A 73 -17.97 -89.07 0.15
CA VAL A 73 -18.04 -87.96 -0.82
C VAL A 73 -19.08 -86.93 -0.37
N SER A 74 -20.21 -87.36 0.20
CA SER A 74 -21.23 -86.45 0.73
C SER A 74 -20.70 -85.66 1.94
N GLU A 75 -19.96 -86.29 2.85
CA GLU A 75 -19.34 -85.66 4.02
C GLU A 75 -18.23 -84.69 3.60
N LEU A 76 -17.36 -85.11 2.67
CA LEU A 76 -16.34 -84.23 2.08
C LEU A 76 -16.97 -83.06 1.34
N SER A 77 -18.08 -83.27 0.62
CA SER A 77 -18.80 -82.19 -0.04
C SER A 77 -19.41 -81.22 0.97
N HIS A 78 -19.96 -81.73 2.08
CA HIS A 78 -20.49 -80.94 3.18
C HIS A 78 -19.38 -80.12 3.85
N MET A 79 -18.24 -80.75 4.17
CA MET A 79 -17.09 -80.07 4.76
C MET A 79 -16.52 -79.01 3.81
N THR A 80 -16.42 -79.31 2.51
CA THR A 80 -15.97 -78.33 1.51
C THR A 80 -16.94 -77.16 1.42
N ASN A 81 -18.26 -77.40 1.53
CA ASN A 81 -19.25 -76.34 1.56
C ASN A 81 -19.19 -75.51 2.84
N ALA A 82 -19.00 -76.15 4.01
CA ALA A 82 -18.80 -75.46 5.28
C ALA A 82 -17.55 -74.57 5.26
N LEU A 83 -16.42 -75.09 4.75
CA LEU A 83 -15.19 -74.31 4.60
C LEU A 83 -15.35 -73.14 3.62
N ARG A 84 -16.13 -73.32 2.53
CA ARG A 84 -16.46 -72.22 1.62
C ARG A 84 -17.33 -71.16 2.28
N GLU A 85 -18.26 -71.56 3.14
CA GLU A 85 -19.12 -70.63 3.88
C GLU A 85 -18.33 -69.87 4.94
N GLU A 86 -17.43 -70.54 5.67
CA GLU A 86 -16.49 -69.88 6.59
C GLU A 86 -15.56 -68.91 5.87
N LEU A 87 -15.05 -69.29 4.69
CA LEU A 87 -14.22 -68.40 3.86
C LEU A 87 -15.01 -67.17 3.43
N ARG A 88 -16.26 -67.33 2.97
CA ARG A 88 -17.14 -66.20 2.63
C ARG A 88 -17.41 -65.30 3.82
N ALA A 89 -17.72 -65.87 4.99
CA ALA A 89 -17.94 -65.08 6.21
C ALA A 89 -16.66 -64.31 6.63
N LYS A 90 -15.48 -64.89 6.46
CA LYS A 90 -14.19 -64.21 6.68
C LYS A 90 -13.94 -63.12 5.64
N GLU A 91 -14.26 -63.35 4.37
CA GLU A 91 -14.17 -62.34 3.32
C GLU A 91 -15.13 -61.17 3.57
N ASP A 92 -16.37 -61.44 3.97
CA ASP A 92 -17.37 -60.44 4.29
C ASP A 92 -16.95 -59.58 5.49
N THR A 93 -16.52 -60.20 6.60
CA THR A 93 -16.01 -59.48 7.77
C THR A 93 -14.76 -58.66 7.46
N MET A 94 -13.83 -59.19 6.65
CA MET A 94 -12.67 -58.42 6.17
C MET A 94 -13.09 -57.26 5.26
N SER A 95 -14.13 -57.44 4.44
CA SER A 95 -14.65 -56.39 3.57
C SER A 95 -15.32 -55.26 4.37
N GLU A 96 -16.07 -55.60 5.43
CA GLU A 96 -16.69 -54.65 6.34
C GLU A 96 -15.65 -53.86 7.13
N GLN A 97 -14.63 -54.53 7.66
CA GLN A 97 -13.50 -53.87 8.33
C GLN A 97 -12.73 -52.95 7.38
N ARG A 98 -12.51 -53.37 6.12
CA ARG A 98 -11.90 -52.49 5.11
C ARG A 98 -12.76 -51.28 4.82
N ARG A 99 -14.09 -51.46 4.66
CA ARG A 99 -15.03 -50.35 4.46
C ARG A 99 -15.02 -49.39 5.64
N SER A 100 -15.05 -49.87 6.88
CA SER A 100 -15.05 -49.01 8.07
C SER A 100 -13.73 -48.26 8.26
N LEU A 101 -12.59 -48.89 7.98
CA LEU A 101 -11.29 -48.22 7.97
C LEU A 101 -11.22 -47.17 6.85
N GLN A 102 -11.80 -47.45 5.69
CA GLN A 102 -11.82 -46.53 4.57
C GLN A 102 -12.69 -45.30 4.87
N THR A 103 -13.88 -45.47 5.47
CA THR A 103 -14.71 -44.33 5.91
C THR A 103 -13.99 -43.52 6.99
N MET A 104 -13.33 -44.18 7.95
CA MET A 104 -12.56 -43.48 8.99
C MET A 104 -11.38 -42.69 8.41
N LEU A 105 -10.71 -43.22 7.39
CA LEU A 105 -9.66 -42.51 6.67
C LEU A 105 -10.21 -41.29 5.92
N GLU A 106 -11.36 -41.43 5.24
CA GLU A 106 -12.03 -40.33 4.55
C GLU A 106 -12.46 -39.23 5.54
N ASP A 107 -13.02 -39.59 6.70
CA ASP A 107 -13.39 -38.65 7.77
C ASP A 107 -12.15 -37.93 8.33
N LEU A 108 -11.07 -38.66 8.63
CA LEU A 108 -9.81 -38.07 9.12
C LEU A 108 -9.15 -37.16 8.07
N GLN A 109 -9.24 -37.51 6.80
CA GLN A 109 -8.76 -36.69 5.69
C GLN A 109 -9.59 -35.42 5.56
N HIS A 110 -10.92 -35.52 5.66
CA HIS A 110 -11.82 -34.37 5.64
C HIS A 110 -11.55 -33.44 6.82
N HIS A 111 -11.42 -33.97 8.04
CA HIS A 111 -11.10 -33.19 9.22
C HIS A 111 -9.73 -32.51 9.10
N ASN A 112 -8.71 -33.21 8.60
CA ASN A 112 -7.40 -32.61 8.32
C ASN A 112 -7.49 -31.49 7.28
N HIS A 113 -8.32 -31.64 6.25
CA HIS A 113 -8.52 -30.60 5.25
C HIS A 113 -9.23 -29.38 5.88
N GLU A 114 -10.24 -29.61 6.71
CA GLU A 114 -10.95 -28.55 7.43
C GLU A 114 -10.03 -27.79 8.40
N LEU A 115 -9.19 -28.49 9.19
CA LEU A 115 -8.20 -27.86 10.05
C LEU A 115 -7.18 -27.06 9.25
N ARG A 116 -6.68 -27.58 8.12
CA ARG A 116 -5.78 -26.83 7.24
C ARG A 116 -6.45 -25.56 6.71
N ASN A 117 -7.70 -25.64 6.29
CA ASN A 117 -8.44 -24.46 5.84
C ASN A 117 -8.62 -23.43 6.97
N LYS A 118 -8.96 -23.88 8.19
CA LYS A 118 -9.05 -23.01 9.37
C LYS A 118 -7.70 -22.35 9.71
N LEU A 119 -6.60 -23.11 9.63
CA LEU A 119 -5.25 -22.57 9.85
C LEU A 119 -4.90 -21.54 8.77
N LEU A 120 -5.16 -21.82 7.49
CA LEU A 120 -4.94 -20.85 6.42
C LEU A 120 -5.80 -19.59 6.57
N MET A 121 -7.05 -19.73 7.02
CA MET A 121 -7.91 -18.58 7.32
C MET A 121 -7.38 -17.75 8.48
N LEU A 122 -6.94 -18.39 9.57
CA LEU A 122 -6.33 -17.70 10.72
C LEU A 122 -5.01 -17.04 10.35
N GLU A 123 -4.18 -17.70 9.55
CA GLU A 123 -2.93 -17.16 9.04
C GLU A 123 -3.19 -15.96 8.11
N GLN A 124 -4.20 -16.05 7.24
CA GLN A 124 -4.64 -14.93 6.42
C GLN A 124 -5.19 -13.78 7.29
N GLN A 125 -5.98 -14.07 8.32
CA GLN A 125 -6.48 -13.05 9.25
C GLN A 125 -5.33 -12.40 10.04
N LEU A 126 -4.30 -13.15 10.42
CA LEU A 126 -3.11 -12.63 11.06
C LEU A 126 -2.26 -11.79 10.09
N ALA A 127 -2.19 -12.17 8.82
CA ALA A 127 -1.51 -11.41 7.78
C ALA A 127 -2.26 -10.11 7.41
N ILE A 128 -3.59 -10.13 7.48
CA ILE A 128 -4.45 -8.94 7.30
C ILE A 128 -4.49 -8.08 8.57
N ALA A 129 -4.25 -8.68 9.74
CA ALA A 129 -4.20 -7.94 10.99
C ALA A 129 -3.11 -6.86 10.90
N PRO A 130 -3.41 -5.62 11.32
CA PRO A 130 -2.42 -4.56 11.32
C PRO A 130 -1.22 -5.01 12.16
N SER A 131 -0.03 -4.93 11.57
CA SER A 131 1.21 -5.36 12.24
C SER A 131 1.27 -4.78 13.65
N GLN A 132 1.77 -5.54 14.62
CA GLN A 132 1.82 -5.11 16.03
C GLN A 132 2.54 -3.76 16.18
N SER A 133 3.54 -3.51 15.32
CA SER A 133 4.23 -2.21 15.21
C SER A 133 3.33 -1.04 14.77
N LEU A 134 2.35 -1.27 13.88
CA LEU A 134 1.38 -0.26 13.45
C LEU A 134 0.39 0.04 14.57
N VAL A 135 -0.08 -0.99 15.28
CA VAL A 135 -0.95 -0.81 16.45
C VAL A 135 -0.21 -0.03 17.54
N ASP A 136 1.06 -0.33 17.79
CA ASP A 136 1.89 0.38 18.76
C ASP A 136 2.18 1.82 18.32
N THR A 137 2.34 2.05 17.01
CA THR A 137 2.51 3.41 16.46
C THR A 137 1.22 4.21 16.56
N MET A 138 0.07 3.62 16.22
CA MET A 138 -1.24 4.25 16.40
C MET A 138 -1.53 4.52 17.89
N LYS A 139 -1.15 3.63 18.81
CA LYS A 139 -1.24 3.87 20.25
C LYS A 139 -0.33 5.01 20.72
N ARG A 140 0.89 5.11 20.19
CA ARG A 140 1.81 6.23 20.45
C ARG A 140 1.23 7.54 19.93
N GLU A 141 0.75 7.57 18.69
CA GLU A 141 0.08 8.73 18.10
C GLU A 141 -1.15 9.14 18.91
N LEU A 142 -1.98 8.19 19.34
CA LEU A 142 -3.19 8.45 20.13
C LEU A 142 -2.87 8.91 21.55
N ARG A 143 -1.75 8.47 22.14
CA ARG A 143 -1.23 8.98 23.43
C ARG A 143 -0.72 10.41 23.29
N ILE A 144 0.03 10.70 22.23
CA ILE A 144 0.51 12.06 21.91
C ILE A 144 -0.69 12.98 21.64
N LEU A 145 -1.66 12.54 20.84
CA LEU A 145 -2.91 13.25 20.59
C LEU A 145 -3.70 13.47 21.87
N LYS A 146 -3.84 12.46 22.74
CA LYS A 146 -4.51 12.64 24.03
C LYS A 146 -3.76 13.64 24.92
N ARG A 147 -2.43 13.61 24.95
CA ARG A 147 -1.61 14.56 25.70
C ARG A 147 -1.69 15.98 25.14
N LEU A 148 -1.82 16.11 23.81
CA LEU A 148 -1.97 17.37 23.09
C LEU A 148 -3.40 17.95 23.22
N GLU A 149 -4.44 17.11 23.07
CA GLU A 149 -5.85 17.49 23.20
C GLU A 149 -6.19 17.88 24.63
N TYR A 150 -5.62 17.18 25.62
CA TYR A 150 -5.85 17.53 27.03
C TYR A 150 -4.90 18.59 27.56
N ASN A 151 -3.87 18.99 26.81
CA ASN A 151 -2.84 19.94 27.23
C ASN A 151 -2.45 19.75 28.71
N ALA A 152 -2.31 18.48 29.11
CA ALA A 152 -2.15 18.07 30.50
C ALA A 152 -0.71 18.39 30.94
N MET A 153 -0.44 19.68 31.10
CA MET A 153 0.35 20.11 32.23
C MET A 153 -0.46 19.74 33.46
N ASP A 154 0.07 18.81 34.24
CA ASP A 154 -0.38 18.50 35.60
C ASP A 154 -1.79 17.91 35.74
N MET A 155 -1.97 16.66 35.25
CA MET A 155 -2.77 15.73 36.04
C MET A 155 -1.78 14.81 36.75
N GLU A 156 -1.46 15.26 37.96
CA GLU A 156 -0.77 14.55 39.02
C GLU A 156 -1.09 13.04 39.00
N ASP A 157 -0.03 12.24 39.12
CA ASP A 157 0.01 11.01 39.92
C ASP A 157 -1.33 10.25 40.09
N GLU A 158 -1.80 9.56 39.05
CA GLU A 158 -2.55 8.32 39.29
C GLU A 158 -1.75 7.15 38.76
N GLN A 159 -1.20 6.40 39.73
CA GLN A 159 -0.55 5.11 39.57
C GLN A 159 -1.28 4.23 38.54
N ASP A 160 -0.57 3.83 37.50
CA ASP A 160 -0.85 2.57 36.80
C ASP A 160 0.40 1.68 36.93
N PRO A 161 0.43 0.74 37.89
CA PRO A 161 1.61 -0.02 38.25
C PRO A 161 1.72 -1.33 37.45
N GLU A 162 1.41 -1.35 36.16
CA GLU A 162 1.65 -2.52 35.33
C GLU A 162 2.28 -2.16 33.98
N LEU A 163 3.58 -2.51 33.89
CA LEU A 163 4.41 -2.78 32.71
C LEU A 163 5.61 -1.85 32.58
N GLN A 164 6.62 -2.15 33.40
CA GLN A 164 8.02 -1.83 33.11
C GLN A 164 8.45 -2.56 31.83
N VAL A 165 8.60 -1.82 30.73
CA VAL A 165 9.42 -2.22 29.60
C VAL A 165 10.67 -1.33 29.63
N PRO A 166 11.88 -1.89 29.84
CA PRO A 166 13.06 -1.08 30.06
C PRO A 166 13.67 -0.57 28.73
N ALA A 167 14.28 0.61 28.80
CA ALA A 167 15.27 1.19 27.88
C ALA A 167 14.82 2.03 26.66
N ALA A 168 13.53 2.10 26.29
CA ALA A 168 13.09 2.99 25.19
C ALA A 168 12.41 4.28 25.65
N GLN A 169 11.90 4.33 26.90
CA GLN A 169 11.13 5.47 27.41
C GLN A 169 11.98 6.70 27.78
N GLU A 170 13.24 6.55 28.17
CA GLU A 170 14.05 7.71 28.58
C GLU A 170 14.33 8.68 27.43
N GLN A 171 14.58 8.16 26.22
CA GLN A 171 14.81 9.01 25.04
C GLN A 171 13.50 9.65 24.54
N GLU A 172 12.37 8.97 24.71
CA GLU A 172 11.05 9.44 24.32
C GLU A 172 10.56 10.56 25.26
N ASP A 173 10.75 10.40 26.57
CA ASP A 173 10.48 11.43 27.58
C ASP A 173 11.36 12.68 27.38
N ASP A 174 12.61 12.52 26.94
CA ASP A 174 13.50 13.65 26.68
C ASP A 174 13.11 14.42 25.42
N LEU A 175 12.70 13.73 24.35
CA LEU A 175 12.16 14.36 23.14
C LEU A 175 10.86 15.10 23.43
N GLU A 176 9.96 14.48 24.21
CA GLU A 176 8.69 15.09 24.62
C GLU A 176 8.93 16.32 25.51
N LYS A 177 9.84 16.26 26.48
CA LYS A 177 10.22 17.43 27.30
C LYS A 177 10.80 18.55 26.44
N VAL A 178 11.64 18.22 25.46
CA VAL A 178 12.24 19.23 24.55
C VAL A 178 11.18 19.86 23.65
N LEU A 179 10.22 19.08 23.16
CA LEU A 179 9.10 19.58 22.35
C LEU A 179 8.17 20.48 23.17
N VAL A 180 7.84 20.08 24.40
CA VAL A 180 7.04 20.88 25.33
C VAL A 180 7.76 22.17 25.73
N ALA A 181 9.07 22.10 26.04
CA ALA A 181 9.87 23.28 26.33
C ALA A 181 9.96 24.23 25.11
N LYS A 182 10.04 23.69 23.90
CA LYS A 182 10.06 24.48 22.67
C LYS A 182 8.69 25.09 22.37
N LEU A 183 7.59 24.39 22.62
CA LEU A 183 6.23 24.91 22.51
C LEU A 183 6.02 26.06 23.49
N GLY A 184 6.33 25.85 24.79
CA GLY A 184 6.23 26.90 25.81
C GLY A 184 7.11 28.11 25.50
N ARG A 185 8.31 27.89 24.94
CA ARG A 185 9.17 28.98 24.46
C ARG A 185 8.51 29.76 23.33
N VAL A 186 7.99 29.09 22.30
CA VAL A 186 7.31 29.73 21.17
C VAL A 186 6.06 30.48 21.63
N GLU A 187 5.30 29.94 22.58
CA GLU A 187 4.16 30.62 23.19
C GLU A 187 4.59 31.86 23.97
N SER A 188 5.67 31.77 24.76
CA SER A 188 6.21 32.93 25.49
C SER A 188 6.73 34.01 24.55
N GLU A 189 7.37 33.62 23.43
CA GLU A 189 7.83 34.54 22.38
C GLU A 189 6.63 35.16 21.65
N LEU A 190 5.57 34.39 21.36
CA LEU A 190 4.33 34.89 20.78
C LEU A 190 3.61 35.89 21.70
N VAL A 191 3.56 35.62 23.01
CA VAL A 191 3.00 36.54 24.01
C VAL A 191 3.86 37.79 24.13
N ARG A 192 5.19 37.65 24.11
CA ARG A 192 6.13 38.78 24.11
C ARG A 192 5.95 39.66 22.88
N GLU A 193 5.86 39.09 21.68
CA GLU A 193 5.61 39.81 20.43
C GLU A 193 4.24 40.49 20.42
N ARG A 194 3.19 39.83 20.94
CA ARG A 194 1.88 40.46 21.12
C ARG A 194 1.95 41.67 22.06
N ASN A 195 2.65 41.54 23.19
CA ASN A 195 2.83 42.65 24.13
C ASN A 195 3.66 43.78 23.52
N ALA A 196 4.74 43.47 22.79
CA ALA A 196 5.55 44.45 22.08
C ALA A 196 4.73 45.19 21.01
N LYS A 197 3.91 44.48 20.23
CA LYS A 197 2.98 45.07 19.26
C LYS A 197 1.98 46.02 19.92
N VAL A 198 1.42 45.63 21.08
CA VAL A 198 0.50 46.49 21.83
C VAL A 198 1.21 47.73 22.38
N GLN A 199 2.44 47.60 22.90
CA GLN A 199 3.24 48.74 23.36
C GLN A 199 3.61 49.69 22.21
N LEU A 200 4.02 49.14 21.06
CA LEU A 200 4.34 49.93 19.88
C LEU A 200 3.10 50.68 19.36
N SER A 201 1.95 50.01 19.30
CA SER A 201 0.66 50.63 18.94
C SER A 201 0.27 51.76 19.91
N LYS A 202 0.46 51.59 21.23
CA LYS A 202 0.25 52.67 22.21
C LYS A 202 1.20 53.84 21.99
N SER A 203 2.47 53.58 21.68
CA SER A 203 3.43 54.65 21.37
C SER A 203 3.06 55.39 20.09
N GLU A 204 2.59 54.68 19.06
CA GLU A 204 2.11 55.25 17.80
C GLU A 204 0.89 56.15 18.03
N GLN A 205 -0.05 55.72 18.87
CA GLN A 205 -1.20 56.54 19.28
C GLN A 205 -0.74 57.81 20.01
N ASN A 206 0.18 57.70 20.97
CA ASN A 206 0.72 58.86 21.69
C ASN A 206 1.43 59.85 20.76
N TYR A 207 2.26 59.36 19.82
CA TYR A 207 2.89 60.24 18.82
C TYR A 207 1.86 60.90 17.90
N LYS A 208 0.81 60.19 17.47
CA LYS A 208 -0.30 60.79 16.70
C LYS A 208 -1.01 61.88 17.50
N GLU A 209 -1.30 61.66 18.78
CA GLU A 209 -1.89 62.67 19.65
C GLU A 209 -0.98 63.88 19.83
N GLN A 210 0.33 63.69 19.97
CA GLN A 210 1.30 64.78 20.04
C GLN A 210 1.37 65.58 18.74
N ILE A 211 1.33 64.92 17.59
CA ILE A 211 1.27 65.59 16.28
C ILE A 211 0.01 66.46 16.20
N ILE A 212 -1.16 65.93 16.58
CA ILE A 212 -2.42 66.70 16.56
C ILE A 212 -2.34 67.91 17.51
N LYS A 213 -1.74 67.75 18.69
CA LYS A 213 -1.53 68.86 19.64
C LYS A 213 -0.63 69.95 19.04
N LEU A 214 0.52 69.56 18.47
CA LEU A 214 1.46 70.49 17.84
C LEU A 214 0.85 71.16 16.59
N GLU A 215 0.04 70.45 15.81
CA GLU A 215 -0.70 71.03 14.69
C GLU A 215 -1.72 72.07 15.15
N LYS A 216 -2.41 71.80 16.26
CA LYS A 216 -3.33 72.76 16.87
C LYS A 216 -2.60 73.99 17.40
N GLU A 217 -1.51 73.82 18.14
CA GLU A 217 -0.68 74.94 18.63
C GLU A 217 -0.09 75.75 17.47
N ARG A 218 0.37 75.07 16.41
CA ARG A 218 0.81 75.73 15.18
C ARG A 218 -0.32 76.54 14.57
N HIS A 219 -1.52 75.98 14.47
CA HIS A 219 -2.67 76.68 13.90
C HIS A 219 -3.06 77.90 14.74
N GLU A 220 -3.08 77.79 16.07
CA GLU A 220 -3.32 78.90 16.99
C GLU A 220 -2.24 80.00 16.84
N SER A 221 -0.97 79.62 16.74
CA SER A 221 0.12 80.58 16.51
C SER A 221 0.00 81.27 15.15
N GLN A 222 -0.40 80.55 14.09
CA GLN A 222 -0.64 81.11 12.76
C GLN A 222 -1.83 82.07 12.75
N GLN A 223 -2.91 81.74 13.46
CA GLN A 223 -4.05 82.64 13.63
C GLN A 223 -3.66 83.91 14.40
N LEU A 224 -2.87 83.77 15.47
CA LEU A 224 -2.36 84.91 16.22
C LEU A 224 -1.47 85.79 15.35
N ILE A 225 -0.53 85.21 14.60
CA ILE A 225 0.32 85.95 13.65
C ILE A 225 -0.55 86.67 12.63
N ALA A 226 -1.53 86.00 12.01
CA ALA A 226 -2.43 86.63 11.05
C ALA A 226 -3.25 87.79 11.66
N SER A 227 -3.68 87.67 12.93
CA SER A 227 -4.37 88.76 13.63
C SER A 227 -3.44 89.94 13.91
N LEU A 228 -2.19 89.67 14.31
CA LEU A 228 -1.18 90.70 14.54
C LEU A 228 -0.75 91.37 13.23
N GLU A 229 -0.63 90.63 12.14
CA GLU A 229 -0.37 91.17 10.80
C GLU A 229 -1.52 92.07 10.35
N ALA A 230 -2.78 91.66 10.53
CA ALA A 230 -3.94 92.50 10.21
C ALA A 230 -4.01 93.78 11.07
N ASP A 231 -3.65 93.70 12.35
CA ASP A 231 -3.59 94.87 13.23
C ASP A 231 -2.40 95.80 12.89
N LEU A 232 -1.25 95.25 12.49
CA LEU A 232 -0.13 96.03 11.97
C LEU A 232 -0.49 96.72 10.65
N ASP A 233 -1.17 96.05 9.73
CA ASP A 233 -1.66 96.66 8.49
C ASP A 233 -2.61 97.83 8.79
N ARG A 234 -3.52 97.67 9.76
CA ARG A 234 -4.37 98.77 10.25
C ARG A 234 -3.57 99.90 10.89
N ALA A 235 -2.54 99.58 11.67
CA ALA A 235 -1.65 100.57 12.29
C ALA A 235 -0.83 101.34 11.24
N ILE A 236 -0.33 100.68 10.20
CA ILE A 236 0.41 101.31 9.10
C ILE A 236 -0.52 102.22 8.27
N VAL A 237 -1.74 101.76 7.97
CA VAL A 237 -2.75 102.57 7.26
C VAL A 237 -3.16 103.80 8.08
N THR A 238 -3.16 103.71 9.41
CA THR A 238 -3.47 104.85 10.29
C THR A 238 -2.27 105.73 10.63
N ALA A 239 -1.03 105.22 10.54
CA ALA A 239 0.21 105.91 10.90
C ALA A 239 0.95 106.60 9.73
N SER A 240 0.38 106.71 8.52
CA SER A 240 0.90 107.65 7.52
C SER A 240 -0.18 108.17 6.57
N PRO A 241 -0.23 109.51 6.33
CA PRO A 241 0.92 110.22 5.78
C PRO A 241 1.39 111.40 6.64
N LEU A 242 2.58 111.29 7.23
CA LEU A 242 3.37 112.44 7.65
C LEU A 242 4.79 112.35 7.06
N LYS A 243 5.08 113.38 6.28
CA LYS A 243 6.20 113.61 5.37
C LYS A 243 7.48 113.97 6.13
N SER A 244 8.62 113.31 5.85
CA SER A 244 9.95 113.96 5.94
C SER A 244 11.04 113.17 5.19
N LYS A 245 12.14 113.88 4.90
CA LYS A 245 13.10 113.77 3.78
C LYS A 245 14.29 112.81 4.03
N PRO A 246 15.11 112.48 3.00
CA PRO A 246 16.24 111.55 3.13
C PRO A 246 17.53 112.23 3.60
N VAL A 247 18.27 111.62 4.54
CA VAL A 247 19.67 111.98 4.86
C VAL A 247 20.48 110.73 5.25
N LYS A 248 21.74 110.73 4.79
CA LYS A 248 22.81 109.71 4.86
C LYS A 248 23.38 109.42 6.28
N SER A 249 24.10 108.28 6.32
CA SER A 249 25.33 107.91 7.08
C SER A 249 25.27 107.30 8.49
N LEU A 250 25.56 105.97 8.55
CA LEU A 250 26.42 105.14 9.46
C LEU A 250 26.31 105.27 11.01
N PRO A 251 26.75 104.27 11.84
CA PRO A 251 27.53 103.06 11.53
C PRO A 251 26.97 101.71 12.07
N THR A 252 27.49 100.65 11.47
CA THR A 252 27.41 99.23 11.78
C THR A 252 28.08 98.86 13.12
N LEU A 253 27.37 98.10 13.96
CA LEU A 253 27.89 97.27 15.06
C LEU A 253 27.55 95.81 14.70
N ASN A 254 28.48 95.01 14.17
CA ASN A 254 29.51 94.20 14.83
C ASN A 254 28.98 92.87 15.42
N MET A 255 29.43 91.76 14.79
CA MET A 255 29.50 90.34 15.22
C MET A 255 28.28 89.38 15.05
N PRO A 256 28.52 88.09 14.74
CA PRO A 256 29.42 87.54 13.71
C PRO A 256 28.72 86.54 12.76
N THR A 257 29.25 86.47 11.54
CA THR A 257 28.97 85.49 10.49
C THR A 257 29.35 84.07 10.91
N GLU A 258 28.38 83.15 10.91
CA GLU A 258 28.63 81.71 10.96
C GLU A 258 28.87 81.15 9.55
N ASN A 259 29.96 80.40 9.45
CA ASN A 259 30.55 79.88 8.21
C ASN A 259 29.69 78.78 7.56
N PRO A 260 29.35 78.88 6.27
CA PRO A 260 28.61 77.82 5.54
C PRO A 260 29.50 76.63 5.12
N ALA A 261 30.59 76.34 5.85
CA ALA A 261 31.61 75.35 5.46
C ALA A 261 31.58 74.05 6.28
N LEU A 262 30.74 73.93 7.31
CA LEU A 262 30.62 72.69 8.10
C LEU A 262 29.63 71.67 7.54
N LEU A 263 28.82 72.04 6.53
CA LEU A 263 27.88 71.12 5.89
C LEU A 263 28.52 70.25 4.78
N GLY A 264 29.72 70.60 4.32
CA GLY A 264 30.42 69.88 3.25
C GLY A 264 31.29 68.71 3.71
N SER A 265 31.63 68.63 5.00
CA SER A 265 32.54 67.61 5.55
C SER A 265 31.84 66.32 6.00
N ILE A 266 30.51 66.27 5.95
CA ILE A 266 29.69 65.14 6.46
C ILE A 266 29.20 64.22 5.32
N LEU A 267 29.52 64.55 4.04
CA LEU A 267 28.97 63.85 2.87
C LEU A 267 29.99 63.13 1.97
N ASP A 268 31.26 62.98 2.37
CA ASP A 268 32.24 62.22 1.57
C ASP A 268 32.33 60.73 2.00
N PRO A 269 31.97 59.76 1.13
CA PRO A 269 31.92 58.34 1.46
C PRO A 269 33.25 57.60 1.18
N ASN A 270 34.39 58.28 1.19
CA ASN A 270 35.66 57.68 0.75
C ASN A 270 36.83 58.10 1.63
N ASN A 271 36.84 57.63 2.88
CA ASN A 271 38.10 57.50 3.62
C ASN A 271 38.17 56.17 4.35
N ALA A 272 38.31 55.12 3.56
CA ALA A 272 38.85 53.86 4.03
C ALA A 272 40.37 54.01 4.22
N THR A 273 40.88 53.69 5.41
CA THR A 273 41.87 52.64 5.66
C THR A 273 42.84 52.93 6.82
N LYS A 274 43.09 51.86 7.59
CA LYS A 274 44.35 51.51 8.29
C LYS A 274 44.71 52.27 9.56
N SER A 275 44.58 51.59 10.70
CA SER A 275 45.71 51.47 11.63
C SER A 275 45.70 50.10 12.33
N THR A 276 46.74 49.33 12.03
CA THR A 276 47.09 48.04 12.61
C THR A 276 48.27 48.29 13.55
N THR A 277 48.06 47.90 14.81
CA THR A 277 49.03 47.37 15.80
C THR A 277 50.38 48.06 16.00
N ASN A 278 50.64 48.47 17.25
CA ASN A 278 51.90 48.18 17.95
C ASN A 278 51.67 48.15 19.47
N ALA A 279 52.14 47.08 20.12
CA ALA A 279 52.36 46.89 21.56
C ALA A 279 53.89 46.62 21.76
N PRO A 280 54.53 46.59 22.96
CA PRO A 280 53.95 46.39 24.31
C PRO A 280 54.63 47.13 25.53
N ALA A 281 54.04 46.94 26.72
CA ALA A 281 54.64 46.87 28.10
C ALA A 281 54.40 48.06 29.11
N PRO A 282 54.33 47.78 30.46
CA PRO A 282 53.38 48.37 31.45
C PRO A 282 54.09 49.19 32.58
N PRO A 283 53.55 49.46 33.80
CA PRO A 283 52.17 49.44 34.35
C PRO A 283 51.75 50.77 35.03
N GLN A 284 50.46 51.13 35.05
CA GLN A 284 49.89 51.97 36.11
C GLN A 284 48.34 51.90 36.13
N ARG A 285 47.80 51.66 37.33
CA ARG A 285 46.38 51.77 37.75
C ARG A 285 46.07 53.26 38.06
N PRO A 286 44.82 53.74 38.27
CA PRO A 286 43.44 53.44 37.80
C PRO A 286 42.93 54.63 36.90
N PRO A 287 41.64 54.90 36.54
CA PRO A 287 40.36 54.35 37.01
C PRO A 287 39.34 53.93 35.91
N VAL A 288 38.41 53.09 36.35
CA VAL A 288 37.01 52.92 35.90
C VAL A 288 36.58 53.81 34.72
N LYS A 289 36.43 53.21 33.53
CA LYS A 289 35.37 53.48 32.54
C LYS A 289 35.48 52.53 31.34
N GLU A 290 34.32 52.09 30.86
CA GLU A 290 34.04 51.33 29.63
C GLU A 290 34.21 49.80 29.67
N THR A 291 33.17 49.12 30.19
CA THR A 291 32.94 47.68 30.05
C THR A 291 32.01 47.34 28.86
N ALA A 292 31.95 48.17 27.82
CA ALA A 292 31.03 47.94 26.69
C ALA A 292 31.72 47.26 25.48
N ALA A 293 33.00 47.55 25.23
CA ALA A 293 33.69 47.07 24.02
C ALA A 293 34.24 45.63 24.13
N GLU A 294 34.54 45.14 25.34
CA GLU A 294 34.99 43.74 25.56
C GLU A 294 33.81 42.74 25.49
N ASP A 295 32.62 43.16 25.92
CA ASP A 295 31.41 42.34 25.86
C ASP A 295 30.96 42.11 24.41
N ASP A 296 31.06 43.11 23.53
CA ASP A 296 30.76 42.97 22.11
C ASP A 296 31.72 42.00 21.39
N HIS A 297 33.01 42.02 21.76
CA HIS A 297 33.99 41.05 21.24
C HIS A 297 33.76 39.64 21.80
N SER A 298 33.36 39.51 23.07
CA SER A 298 32.99 38.24 23.69
C SER A 298 31.72 37.65 23.04
N VAL A 299 30.69 38.46 22.80
CA VAL A 299 29.47 38.04 22.10
C VAL A 299 29.78 37.62 20.66
N ALA A 300 30.60 38.39 19.93
CA ALA A 300 30.99 38.04 18.57
C ALA A 300 31.76 36.71 18.50
N THR A 301 32.68 36.45 19.44
CA THR A 301 33.44 35.19 19.48
C THR A 301 32.56 33.99 19.85
N ILE A 302 31.59 34.16 20.75
CA ILE A 302 30.60 33.14 21.08
C ILE A 302 29.71 32.83 19.88
N VAL A 303 29.22 33.86 19.17
CA VAL A 303 28.40 33.70 17.96
C VAL A 303 29.20 33.02 16.84
N MET A 304 30.48 33.33 16.68
CA MET A 304 31.36 32.63 15.75
C MET A 304 31.50 31.15 16.11
N ALA A 305 31.75 30.82 17.37
CA ALA A 305 31.85 29.44 17.83
C ALA A 305 30.53 28.65 17.66
N GLN A 306 29.39 29.30 17.90
CA GLN A 306 28.06 28.71 17.67
C GLN A 306 27.81 28.45 16.18
N ARG A 307 28.14 29.43 15.32
CA ARG A 307 28.06 29.27 13.86
C ARG A 307 28.94 28.13 13.38
N ASP A 308 30.15 28.02 13.90
CA ASP A 308 31.10 26.99 13.48
C ASP A 308 30.67 25.60 13.97
N ARG A 309 30.09 25.47 15.17
CA ARG A 309 29.44 24.24 15.63
C ARG A 309 28.23 23.85 14.78
N LEU A 310 27.40 24.82 14.40
CA LEU A 310 26.25 24.59 13.52
C LEU A 310 26.71 24.13 12.13
N ARG A 311 27.74 24.76 11.57
CA ARG A 311 28.33 24.30 10.29
C ARG A 311 28.87 22.88 10.39
N ALA A 312 29.62 22.56 11.45
CA ALA A 312 30.12 21.21 11.65
C ALA A 312 28.98 20.17 11.76
N ARG A 313 27.88 20.51 12.45
CA ARG A 313 26.70 19.64 12.52
C ARG A 313 25.99 19.50 11.17
N CYS A 314 25.86 20.59 10.41
CA CYS A 314 25.29 20.54 9.06
C CYS A 314 26.14 19.71 8.11
N GLU A 315 27.46 19.87 8.14
CA GLU A 315 28.41 19.09 7.32
C GLU A 315 28.35 17.59 7.68
N ALA A 316 28.27 17.26 8.97
CA ALA A 316 28.08 15.88 9.42
C ALA A 316 26.75 15.28 8.92
N MET A 317 25.64 16.01 9.04
CA MET A 317 24.34 15.57 8.53
C MET A 317 24.33 15.44 6.99
N GLU A 318 25.00 16.34 6.28
CA GLU A 318 25.16 16.26 4.82
C GLU A 318 26.00 15.03 4.41
N ALA A 319 27.06 14.74 5.15
CA ALA A 319 27.88 13.55 4.94
C ALA A 319 27.10 12.24 5.17
N GLU A 320 26.28 12.17 6.23
CA GLU A 320 25.41 11.02 6.52
C GLU A 320 24.33 10.85 5.43
N ARG A 321 23.70 11.96 5.00
CA ARG A 321 22.75 11.94 3.88
C ARG A 321 23.42 11.41 2.62
N ASP A 322 24.64 11.85 2.33
CA ASP A 322 25.37 11.42 1.15
C ASP A 322 25.81 9.96 1.26
N SER A 323 26.13 9.44 2.44
CA SER A 323 26.37 7.99 2.62
C SER A 323 25.10 7.17 2.38
N PHE A 324 23.95 7.58 2.91
CA PHE A 324 22.69 6.88 2.65
C PHE A 324 22.31 6.92 1.16
N LYS A 325 22.55 8.05 0.49
CA LYS A 325 22.30 8.15 -0.95
C LYS A 325 23.20 7.21 -1.76
N ARG A 326 24.48 7.08 -1.40
CA ARG A 326 25.40 6.12 -2.04
C ARG A 326 24.98 4.68 -1.78
N GLU A 327 24.58 4.35 -0.56
CA GLU A 327 24.10 3.01 -0.20
C GLU A 327 22.81 2.67 -0.96
N LEU A 328 21.85 3.58 -1.03
CA LEU A 328 20.63 3.40 -1.81
C LEU A 328 20.94 3.18 -3.29
N GLN A 329 21.86 3.97 -3.87
CA GLN A 329 22.28 3.79 -5.26
C GLN A 329 22.95 2.42 -5.46
N ALA A 330 23.78 1.97 -4.53
CA ALA A 330 24.39 0.63 -4.57
C ALA A 330 23.31 -0.46 -4.52
N GLN A 331 22.34 -0.37 -3.61
CA GLN A 331 21.24 -1.33 -3.51
C GLN A 331 20.36 -1.34 -4.77
N VAL A 332 20.05 -0.18 -5.35
CA VAL A 332 19.28 -0.09 -6.60
C VAL A 332 20.05 -0.75 -7.76
N SER A 333 21.35 -0.50 -7.88
CA SER A 333 22.18 -1.15 -8.90
C SER A 333 22.28 -2.66 -8.71
N ALA A 334 22.34 -3.14 -7.45
CA ALA A 334 22.32 -4.55 -7.12
C ALA A 334 20.97 -5.19 -7.50
N LEU A 335 19.85 -4.53 -7.18
CA LEU A 335 18.51 -4.98 -7.59
C LEU A 335 18.35 -5.02 -9.10
N GLU A 336 18.89 -4.04 -9.83
CA GLU A 336 18.86 -4.04 -11.29
C GLU A 336 19.71 -5.16 -11.88
N SER A 337 20.91 -5.40 -11.34
CA SER A 337 21.76 -6.54 -11.74
C SER A 337 21.08 -7.88 -11.47
N LEU A 338 20.45 -8.05 -10.31
CA LEU A 338 19.74 -9.27 -9.94
C LEU A 338 18.51 -9.49 -10.83
N LYS A 339 17.79 -8.41 -11.17
CA LYS A 339 16.68 -8.48 -12.14
C LYS A 339 17.18 -8.92 -13.51
N ALA A 340 18.28 -8.35 -14.00
CA ALA A 340 18.87 -8.72 -15.28
C ALA A 340 19.37 -10.18 -15.30
N ASP A 341 19.93 -10.67 -14.20
CA ASP A 341 20.37 -12.05 -14.10
C ASP A 341 19.20 -13.02 -13.94
N ASN A 342 18.12 -12.60 -13.25
CA ASN A 342 16.88 -13.37 -13.18
C ASN A 342 16.23 -13.52 -14.57
N THR A 343 16.21 -12.47 -15.39
CA THR A 343 15.72 -12.55 -16.78
C THR A 343 16.59 -13.46 -17.66
N LYS A 344 17.92 -13.39 -17.55
CA LYS A 344 18.84 -14.31 -18.26
C LYS A 344 18.67 -15.77 -17.81
N LEU A 345 18.42 -15.99 -16.52
CA LEU A 345 18.18 -17.33 -16.00
C LEU A 345 16.85 -17.87 -16.54
N TYR A 346 15.81 -17.04 -16.57
CA TYR A 346 14.53 -17.37 -17.19
C TYR A 346 14.70 -17.70 -18.68
N GLU A 347 15.46 -16.89 -19.43
CA GLU A 347 15.85 -17.19 -20.81
C GLU A 347 16.47 -18.57 -20.91
N LYS A 348 17.52 -18.84 -20.12
CA LYS A 348 18.22 -20.13 -20.14
C LYS A 348 17.31 -21.30 -19.79
N VAL A 349 16.47 -21.16 -18.77
CA VAL A 349 15.48 -22.18 -18.39
C VAL A 349 14.48 -22.40 -19.50
N ARG A 350 13.97 -21.35 -20.14
CA ARG A 350 13.05 -21.45 -21.28
C ARG A 350 13.71 -22.08 -22.50
N TYR A 351 14.96 -21.74 -22.81
CA TYR A 351 15.73 -22.38 -23.88
C TYR A 351 15.91 -23.88 -23.61
N LEU A 352 16.26 -24.25 -22.37
CA LEU A 352 16.39 -25.66 -21.97
C LEU A 352 15.03 -26.38 -21.95
N GLN A 353 13.96 -25.74 -21.48
CA GLN A 353 12.61 -26.28 -21.51
C GLN A 353 12.12 -26.45 -22.94
N ASN A 354 12.39 -25.52 -23.86
CA ASN A 354 12.00 -25.64 -25.26
C ASN A 354 12.85 -26.69 -26.01
N TYR A 355 14.13 -26.82 -25.65
CA TYR A 355 14.99 -27.89 -26.14
C TYR A 355 14.56 -29.26 -25.61
N ASN A 356 14.24 -29.35 -24.32
CA ASN A 356 13.75 -30.57 -23.69
C ASN A 356 12.32 -30.91 -24.13
N ALA A 357 11.43 -29.94 -24.33
CA ALA A 357 10.08 -30.14 -24.85
C ALA A 357 10.09 -30.68 -26.29
N ARG A 358 11.11 -30.34 -27.09
CA ARG A 358 11.37 -30.98 -28.39
C ARG A 358 11.88 -32.42 -28.26
N SER A 359 12.49 -32.77 -27.12
CA SER A 359 12.96 -34.14 -26.79
C SER A 359 11.95 -34.96 -26.00
N SER A 360 10.94 -34.35 -25.40
CA SER A 360 10.00 -34.98 -24.46
C SER A 360 8.57 -34.50 -24.73
N SER A 361 7.97 -34.96 -25.82
CA SER A 361 6.56 -34.71 -26.14
C SER A 361 5.58 -35.55 -25.32
N SER A 362 5.96 -36.03 -24.13
CA SER A 362 5.15 -36.99 -23.35
C SER A 362 5.38 -36.89 -21.84
N SER A 363 5.01 -35.78 -21.21
CA SER A 363 4.65 -35.82 -19.78
C SER A 363 3.93 -34.55 -19.34
N ALA A 364 2.64 -34.67 -19.05
CA ALA A 364 1.83 -33.63 -18.44
C ALA A 364 1.35 -34.13 -17.07
N LYS A 365 1.79 -33.49 -15.98
CA LYS A 365 0.99 -33.10 -14.79
C LYS A 365 1.85 -32.83 -13.55
N SER A 366 1.75 -31.59 -13.04
CA SER A 366 1.85 -31.29 -11.60
C SER A 366 1.23 -29.90 -11.35
N THR A 367 -0.05 -29.84 -10.98
CA THR A 367 -0.91 -28.65 -11.11
C THR A 367 -1.23 -27.89 -9.81
N ALA A 368 -0.51 -28.09 -8.70
CA ALA A 368 -0.86 -27.41 -7.44
C ALA A 368 0.20 -26.44 -6.89
N VAL A 369 1.49 -26.68 -7.15
CA VAL A 369 2.60 -25.74 -6.80
C VAL A 369 2.94 -24.80 -7.98
N ALA A 370 2.30 -25.03 -9.13
CA ALA A 370 2.48 -24.25 -10.34
C ALA A 370 1.83 -22.87 -10.25
N ALA A 371 0.72 -22.67 -9.54
CA ALA A 371 -0.05 -21.43 -9.63
C ALA A 371 0.68 -20.18 -9.08
N SER A 372 1.45 -20.28 -8.00
CA SER A 372 2.22 -19.13 -7.48
C SER A 372 3.51 -18.88 -8.27
N ARG A 373 4.16 -19.96 -8.72
CA ARG A 373 5.30 -19.89 -9.64
C ARG A 373 4.88 -19.36 -11.01
N ASP A 374 3.69 -19.71 -11.50
CA ASP A 374 3.13 -19.25 -12.77
C ASP A 374 2.87 -17.75 -12.74
N LEU A 375 2.46 -17.17 -11.61
CA LEU A 375 2.27 -15.72 -11.53
C LEU A 375 3.61 -14.96 -11.66
N ASP A 376 4.65 -15.41 -10.95
CA ASP A 376 5.98 -14.82 -11.07
C ASP A 376 6.62 -15.13 -12.44
N LEU A 377 6.40 -16.35 -12.97
CA LEU A 377 6.82 -16.73 -14.32
C LEU A 377 6.07 -15.96 -15.39
N GLU A 378 4.78 -15.66 -15.22
CA GLU A 378 3.97 -14.88 -16.16
C GLU A 378 4.40 -13.42 -16.12
N ALA A 379 4.71 -12.87 -14.94
CA ALA A 379 5.28 -11.54 -14.83
C ALA A 379 6.68 -11.46 -15.48
N LEU A 380 7.51 -12.50 -15.32
CA LEU A 380 8.81 -12.63 -15.99
C LEU A 380 8.66 -12.86 -17.49
N GLU A 381 7.67 -13.63 -17.93
CA GLU A 381 7.33 -13.89 -19.33
C GLU A 381 6.87 -12.62 -20.02
N GLN A 382 5.95 -11.87 -19.40
CA GLN A 382 5.48 -10.60 -19.94
C GLN A 382 6.62 -9.58 -20.07
N ARG A 383 7.57 -9.57 -19.12
CA ARG A 383 8.78 -8.73 -19.19
C ARG A 383 9.73 -9.19 -20.29
N TYR A 384 9.92 -10.49 -20.42
CA TYR A 384 10.73 -11.11 -21.46
C TYR A 384 10.14 -10.85 -22.85
N GLU A 385 8.87 -11.17 -23.09
CA GLU A 385 8.16 -10.89 -24.35
C GLU A 385 8.18 -9.40 -24.71
N ALA A 386 8.06 -8.53 -23.71
CA ALA A 386 8.19 -7.09 -23.92
C ALA A 386 9.62 -6.69 -24.31
N SER A 387 10.65 -7.38 -23.82
CA SER A 387 12.06 -7.11 -24.14
C SER A 387 12.52 -7.76 -25.46
N VAL A 388 11.93 -8.90 -25.85
CA VAL A 388 12.37 -9.74 -26.98
C VAL A 388 11.59 -9.49 -28.25
N ASP A 389 10.37 -8.93 -28.19
CA ASP A 389 9.62 -8.57 -29.39
C ASP A 389 9.85 -7.09 -29.79
N PRO A 390 10.76 -6.83 -30.76
CA PRO A 390 11.02 -5.47 -31.25
C PRO A 390 9.78 -4.83 -31.89
N PHE A 391 8.82 -5.61 -32.40
CA PHE A 391 7.59 -5.07 -33.01
C PHE A 391 6.56 -4.64 -31.97
N ARG A 392 6.52 -5.27 -30.79
CA ARG A 392 5.67 -4.79 -29.68
C ARG A 392 6.22 -3.53 -29.05
N GLN A 393 7.53 -3.38 -28.94
CA GLN A 393 8.16 -2.12 -28.53
C GLN A 393 7.86 -1.02 -29.54
N PHE A 394 8.02 -1.30 -30.84
CA PHE A 394 7.65 -0.36 -31.90
C PHE A 394 6.17 0.00 -31.87
N GLY A 395 5.27 -0.97 -31.74
CA GLY A 395 3.83 -0.72 -31.67
C GLY A 395 3.39 0.04 -30.41
N ARG A 396 4.05 -0.17 -29.26
CA ARG A 396 3.83 0.63 -28.05
C ARG A 396 4.35 2.05 -28.20
N ALA A 397 5.58 2.20 -28.71
CA ALA A 397 6.19 3.49 -28.99
C ALA A 397 5.37 4.28 -30.02
N GLU A 398 4.83 3.64 -31.05
CA GLU A 398 4.01 4.28 -32.08
C GLU A 398 2.63 4.67 -31.53
N ARG A 399 1.99 3.84 -30.70
CA ARG A 399 0.76 4.24 -29.99
C ARG A 399 1.00 5.40 -29.04
N GLN A 400 2.13 5.42 -28.34
CA GLN A 400 2.52 6.50 -27.46
C GLN A 400 2.84 7.78 -28.24
N ARG A 401 3.47 7.67 -29.42
CA ARG A 401 3.71 8.80 -30.33
C ARG A 401 2.40 9.35 -30.88
N LYS A 402 1.48 8.49 -31.31
CA LYS A 402 0.12 8.89 -31.73
C LYS A 402 -0.66 9.58 -30.60
N LEU A 403 -0.54 9.08 -29.36
CA LEU A 403 -1.11 9.75 -28.18
C LEU A 403 -0.42 11.09 -27.91
N GLN A 404 0.89 11.21 -28.19
CA GLN A 404 1.62 12.46 -28.05
C GLN A 404 1.32 13.47 -29.17
N GLU A 405 0.98 13.00 -30.36
CA GLU A 405 0.57 13.83 -31.51
C GLU A 405 -0.88 14.35 -31.37
N MET A 406 -1.69 13.78 -30.46
CA MET A 406 -3.05 14.24 -30.16
C MET A 406 -3.08 15.49 -29.27
N SER A 407 -4.07 16.35 -29.51
CA SER A 407 -4.32 17.57 -28.74
C SER A 407 -4.51 17.28 -27.25
N PRO A 408 -4.07 18.14 -26.31
CA PRO A 408 -4.25 17.93 -24.87
C PRO A 408 -5.71 17.67 -24.47
N MET A 409 -6.66 18.29 -25.19
CA MET A 409 -8.09 18.08 -24.97
C MET A 409 -8.55 16.71 -25.47
N GLU A 410 -8.06 16.27 -26.62
CA GLU A 410 -8.35 14.93 -27.16
C GLU A 410 -7.78 13.84 -26.26
N ARG A 411 -6.64 14.09 -25.59
CA ARG A 411 -6.08 13.13 -24.61
C ARG A 411 -6.96 12.95 -23.40
N ILE A 412 -7.54 14.04 -22.88
CA ILE A 412 -8.47 13.97 -21.75
C ILE A 412 -9.73 13.21 -22.17
N VAL A 413 -10.28 13.54 -23.34
CA VAL A 413 -11.46 12.84 -23.90
C VAL A 413 -11.15 11.36 -24.13
N PHE A 414 -10.00 11.03 -24.71
CA PHE A 414 -9.58 9.65 -24.94
C PHE A 414 -9.36 8.88 -23.64
N LEU A 415 -8.78 9.52 -22.62
CA LEU A 415 -8.58 8.91 -21.31
C LEU A 415 -9.93 8.64 -20.64
N VAL A 416 -10.84 9.62 -20.63
CA VAL A 416 -12.20 9.47 -20.10
C VAL A 416 -12.96 8.40 -20.87
N ALA A 417 -12.91 8.41 -22.21
CA ALA A 417 -13.55 7.40 -23.04
C ALA A 417 -12.98 6.00 -22.77
N LYS A 418 -11.66 5.86 -22.62
CA LYS A 418 -11.00 4.61 -22.30
C LYS A 418 -11.34 4.12 -20.88
N THR A 419 -11.47 5.00 -19.89
CA THR A 419 -11.88 4.60 -18.54
C THR A 419 -13.36 4.21 -18.49
N VAL A 420 -14.21 4.91 -19.25
CA VAL A 420 -15.65 4.64 -19.37
C VAL A 420 -15.93 3.34 -20.12
N LEU A 421 -15.27 3.10 -21.26
CA LEU A 421 -15.47 1.87 -22.03
C LEU A 421 -14.62 0.69 -21.53
N GLY A 422 -13.49 0.96 -20.88
CA GLY A 422 -12.54 -0.07 -20.46
C GLY A 422 -12.96 -0.81 -19.19
N SER A 423 -13.71 -0.18 -18.30
CA SER A 423 -14.14 -0.80 -17.05
C SER A 423 -15.54 -1.42 -17.19
N LYS A 424 -15.71 -2.64 -16.66
CA LYS A 424 -17.01 -3.35 -16.67
C LYS A 424 -18.06 -2.59 -15.85
N GLU A 425 -17.63 -2.02 -14.72
CA GLU A 425 -18.49 -1.25 -13.80
C GLU A 425 -18.97 0.08 -14.39
N MET A 426 -18.12 0.79 -15.15
CA MET A 426 -18.57 2.06 -15.76
C MET A 426 -19.49 1.83 -16.96
N ARG A 427 -19.35 0.70 -17.67
CA ARG A 427 -20.30 0.28 -18.70
C ARG A 427 -21.68 -0.05 -18.13
N THR A 428 -21.77 -0.71 -16.97
CA THR A 428 -23.04 -0.98 -16.29
C THR A 428 -23.65 0.32 -15.74
N ALA A 429 -22.85 1.18 -15.12
CA ALA A 429 -23.30 2.49 -14.64
C ALA A 429 -23.87 3.38 -15.77
N LEU A 430 -23.22 3.42 -16.94
CA LEU A 430 -23.70 4.18 -18.10
C LEU A 430 -25.03 3.62 -18.64
N PHE A 431 -25.19 2.30 -18.65
CA PHE A 431 -26.46 1.67 -19.03
C PHE A 431 -27.61 2.09 -18.09
N PHE A 432 -27.39 2.02 -16.77
CA PHE A 432 -28.41 2.47 -15.80
C PHE A 432 -28.68 3.98 -15.88
N TYR A 433 -27.65 4.79 -16.13
CA TYR A 433 -27.80 6.23 -16.35
C TYR A 433 -28.71 6.52 -17.56
N MET A 434 -28.48 5.83 -18.68
CA MET A 434 -29.32 5.95 -19.87
C MET A 434 -30.75 5.49 -19.59
N CYS A 435 -30.95 4.33 -18.95
CA CYS A 435 -32.28 3.86 -18.55
C CYS A 435 -33.00 4.84 -17.63
N GLY A 436 -32.30 5.39 -16.62
CA GLY A 436 -32.84 6.38 -15.70
C GLY A 436 -33.23 7.68 -16.39
N LEU A 437 -32.41 8.15 -17.33
CA LEU A 437 -32.71 9.34 -18.12
C LEU A 437 -33.95 9.13 -19.01
N HIS A 438 -34.10 7.96 -19.62
CA HIS A 438 -35.30 7.62 -20.39
C HIS A 438 -36.55 7.52 -19.50
N LEU A 439 -36.43 6.92 -18.31
CA LEU A 439 -37.50 6.86 -17.32
C LEU A 439 -37.92 8.27 -16.86
N LEU A 440 -36.95 9.14 -16.60
CA LEU A 440 -37.19 10.51 -16.18
C LEU A 440 -37.87 11.34 -17.27
N VAL A 441 -37.42 11.22 -18.53
CA VAL A 441 -38.08 11.87 -19.67
C VAL A 441 -39.50 11.34 -19.87
N PHE A 442 -39.71 10.03 -19.72
CA PHE A 442 -41.04 9.42 -19.82
C PHE A 442 -41.96 9.93 -18.69
N LEU A 443 -41.48 9.98 -17.45
CA LEU A 443 -42.23 10.52 -16.31
C LEU A 443 -42.52 12.01 -16.43
N ALA A 444 -41.56 12.81 -16.90
CA ALA A 444 -41.77 14.24 -17.13
C ALA A 444 -42.84 14.47 -18.21
N THR A 445 -42.78 13.68 -19.29
CA THR A 445 -43.72 13.78 -20.41
C THR A 445 -45.12 13.32 -20.01
N THR A 446 -45.25 12.23 -19.23
CA THR A 446 -46.55 11.78 -18.72
C THR A 446 -47.14 12.71 -17.68
N HIS A 447 -46.31 13.27 -16.79
CA HIS A 447 -46.75 14.28 -15.81
C HIS A 447 -47.28 15.53 -16.50
N TRP A 448 -46.57 16.04 -17.51
CA TRP A 448 -47.01 17.22 -18.28
C TRP A 448 -48.24 16.91 -19.14
N SER A 449 -48.30 15.74 -19.76
CA SER A 449 -49.47 15.31 -20.53
C SER A 449 -50.73 15.12 -19.68
N HIS A 450 -50.60 14.67 -18.43
CA HIS A 450 -51.75 14.50 -17.53
C HIS A 450 -52.17 15.80 -16.84
N SER A 451 -51.25 16.74 -16.60
CA SER A 451 -51.62 18.07 -16.08
C SER A 451 -52.48 18.87 -17.06
N ASP A 452 -52.25 18.72 -18.38
CA ASP A 452 -53.05 19.40 -19.40
C ASP A 452 -54.45 18.75 -19.59
N ALA A 453 -54.59 17.44 -19.29
CA ALA A 453 -55.86 16.74 -19.44
C ALA A 453 -56.88 17.03 -18.32
N CYS A 454 -56.42 17.40 -17.11
CA CYS A 454 -57.31 17.72 -15.98
C CYS A 454 -57.71 19.21 -15.88
N GLY A 455 -57.09 20.10 -16.66
CA GLY A 455 -57.49 21.52 -16.74
C GLY A 455 -58.66 21.80 -17.69
N GLY A 456 -58.91 20.92 -18.67
CA GLY A 456 -59.89 21.15 -19.73
C GLY A 456 -61.35 20.85 -19.40
N HIS A 457 -61.65 20.09 -18.34
CA HIS A 457 -63.04 19.70 -18.04
C HIS A 457 -63.79 20.66 -17.11
N ASN A 458 -63.09 21.52 -16.36
CA ASN A 458 -63.73 22.48 -15.44
C ASN A 458 -64.05 23.85 -16.07
N ALA A 459 -63.56 24.13 -17.29
CA ALA A 459 -63.84 25.39 -17.98
C ALA A 459 -65.20 25.41 -18.72
N ALA A 460 -65.74 24.24 -19.10
CA ALA A 460 -66.97 24.17 -19.91
C ALA A 460 -68.28 24.30 -19.11
N HIS A 461 -68.23 24.31 -17.77
CA HIS A 461 -69.44 24.35 -16.93
C HIS A 461 -69.78 25.74 -16.36
N ASN A 462 -68.93 26.75 -16.59
CA ASN A 462 -69.09 28.09 -16.03
C ASN A 462 -69.59 29.15 -17.03
N GLU A 463 -69.94 28.75 -18.27
CA GLU A 463 -70.40 29.68 -19.32
C GLU A 463 -71.94 29.66 -19.53
N TYR A 464 -72.69 28.95 -18.68
CA TYR A 464 -74.17 28.87 -18.77
C TYR A 464 -74.93 29.63 -17.65
N LEU A 465 -74.26 30.47 -16.87
CA LEU A 465 -74.88 31.19 -15.73
C LEU A 465 -74.55 32.69 -15.66
N SER A 466 -74.39 33.36 -16.80
CA SER A 466 -74.42 34.84 -16.87
C SER A 466 -75.14 35.35 -18.10
#